data_AF-A0A3N6LY39-F1
#
_entry.id   AF-A0A3N6LY39-F1
#
_cell.length_a   1.000
_cell.length_b   1.000
_cell.length_c   1.000
_cell.angle_alpha   90.00
_cell.angle_beta   90.00
_cell.angle_gamma   90.00
#
_symmetry.space_group_name_H-M   'P 1'
#
loop_
_entity.id
_entity.type
_entity.pdbx_description
1 polymer ?
#
loop_
_entity_poly.entity_id
_entity_poly.type
_entity_poly.pdbx_seq_one_letter_code
_entity_poly.pdbx_strand_id
1 'polypeptide(L)'
;MSEHTTTRDESGSTRRSFSNLSPSVRTIASDAIPTDDRSIPVALCRLGTELRLESDRPHPKSHRSTAPVVDAIRSLEGYVVVRRELLETERYDREAMRDTAVLASDFLHAKAYESIAETPLTRRRLLELYRIATDGSTAISTQFLARVANESAGGVEHDGTPFETLSETAAALGTTAAGTSDETRAAFERYGRELTAACHRHPLSIERSQRVAVEILAGSTSTEPTDGRERVTDDTARLTDDGDRPNGEGDRLAASSSLEQHLASARTSLDRLRELNRSASVSSAQNQPILSRLERATRIPFENVLEIDD
;
A
#
# COMPACT_ATOMS: atom_id res chain seq x y z
N MET A 1 7.77 -41.42 -7.35
CA MET A 1 6.84 -40.43 -7.95
C MET A 1 7.01 -39.17 -7.14
N SER A 2 7.61 -38.15 -7.75
CA SER A 2 7.96 -36.91 -7.07
C SER A 2 6.83 -35.92 -7.24
N GLU A 3 6.16 -35.56 -6.15
CA GLU A 3 5.21 -34.47 -6.13
C GLU A 3 5.99 -33.15 -6.03
N HIS A 4 5.87 -32.31 -7.05
CA HIS A 4 6.38 -30.94 -7.02
C HIS A 4 5.27 -30.02 -6.52
N THR A 5 5.34 -29.70 -5.22
CA THR A 5 4.62 -28.58 -4.63
C THR A 5 5.33 -27.29 -5.05
N THR A 6 4.81 -26.59 -6.05
CA THR A 6 5.26 -25.24 -6.42
C THR A 6 4.70 -24.24 -5.42
N THR A 7 5.46 -23.98 -4.35
CA THR A 7 5.25 -22.79 -3.52
C THR A 7 5.55 -21.54 -4.33
N ARG A 8 4.52 -20.72 -4.52
CA ARG A 8 4.50 -19.39 -5.15
C ARG A 8 5.68 -18.53 -4.68
N ASP A 9 6.60 -18.27 -5.59
CA ASP A 9 7.87 -17.57 -5.38
C ASP A 9 7.72 -16.07 -5.69
N GLU A 10 6.87 -15.35 -4.94
CA GLU A 10 6.75 -13.88 -5.07
C GLU A 10 7.83 -13.12 -4.26
N SER A 11 8.45 -13.78 -3.27
CA SER A 11 9.53 -13.20 -2.46
C SER A 11 10.89 -13.13 -3.17
N GLY A 12 11.08 -13.90 -4.24
CA GLY A 12 12.34 -13.94 -4.99
C GLY A 12 12.59 -12.72 -5.88
N SER A 13 11.54 -12.06 -6.36
CA SER A 13 11.65 -10.92 -7.30
C SER A 13 12.26 -9.69 -6.63
N THR A 14 11.74 -9.31 -5.46
CA THR A 14 12.19 -8.14 -4.69
C THR A 14 13.62 -8.32 -4.18
N ARG A 15 13.98 -9.55 -3.77
CA ARG A 15 15.33 -9.86 -3.25
C ARG A 15 16.43 -9.79 -4.30
N ARG A 16 16.11 -10.03 -5.59
CA ARG A 16 17.06 -9.86 -6.71
C ARG A 16 17.30 -8.38 -7.05
N SER A 17 16.29 -7.52 -6.87
CA SER A 17 16.34 -6.08 -7.18
C SER A 17 17.38 -5.31 -6.34
N PHE A 18 17.71 -5.81 -5.15
CA PHE A 18 18.59 -5.12 -4.18
C PHE A 18 19.97 -5.75 -4.02
N SER A 19 20.38 -6.58 -4.98
CA SER A 19 21.64 -7.35 -4.92
C SER A 19 22.91 -6.49 -4.85
N ASN A 20 22.83 -5.22 -5.28
CA ASN A 20 23.94 -4.27 -5.27
C ASN A 20 24.12 -3.52 -3.95
N LEU A 21 23.19 -3.66 -3.00
CA LEU A 21 23.27 -2.98 -1.70
C LEU A 21 24.12 -3.76 -0.69
N SER A 22 24.70 -3.04 0.27
CA SER A 22 25.30 -3.68 1.44
C SER A 22 24.26 -4.53 2.18
N PRO A 23 24.66 -5.64 2.85
CA PRO A 23 23.71 -6.56 3.47
C PRO A 23 22.74 -5.87 4.43
N SER A 24 23.24 -4.95 5.27
CA SER A 24 22.42 -4.26 6.27
C SER A 24 21.37 -3.32 5.63
N VAL A 25 21.77 -2.54 4.62
CA VAL A 25 20.83 -1.65 3.90
C VAL A 25 19.79 -2.48 3.15
N ARG A 26 20.22 -3.59 2.53
CA ARG A 26 19.32 -4.52 1.82
C ARG A 26 18.26 -5.11 2.73
N THR A 27 18.65 -5.55 3.93
CA THR A 27 17.72 -6.10 4.91
C THR A 27 16.67 -5.06 5.28
N ILE A 28 17.08 -3.85 5.69
CA ILE A 28 16.12 -2.80 6.05
C ILE A 28 15.20 -2.43 4.88
N ALA A 29 15.75 -2.26 3.68
CA ALA A 29 14.96 -1.91 2.50
C ALA A 29 13.96 -3.01 2.11
N SER A 30 14.35 -4.28 2.22
CA SER A 30 13.47 -5.41 1.90
C SER A 30 12.36 -5.57 2.94
N ASP A 31 12.70 -5.46 4.23
CA ASP A 31 11.77 -5.59 5.35
C ASP A 31 10.73 -4.47 5.39
N ALA A 32 11.06 -3.29 4.84
CA ALA A 32 10.17 -2.15 4.80
C ALA A 32 9.10 -2.23 3.70
N ILE A 33 9.28 -3.09 2.69
CA ILE A 33 8.30 -3.24 1.61
C ILE A 33 7.16 -4.13 2.11
N PRO A 34 5.93 -3.61 2.20
CA PRO A 34 4.81 -4.40 2.67
C PRO A 34 4.44 -5.49 1.67
N THR A 35 3.83 -6.55 2.19
CA THR A 35 3.27 -7.61 1.37
C THR A 35 2.06 -7.08 0.58
N ASP A 36 1.88 -7.60 -0.63
CA ASP A 36 0.84 -7.15 -1.57
C ASP A 36 -0.58 -7.24 -0.99
N ASP A 37 -0.84 -8.13 -0.03
CA ASP A 37 -2.14 -8.32 0.63
C ASP A 37 -2.48 -7.22 1.66
N ARG A 38 -1.55 -6.30 1.94
CA ARG A 38 -1.70 -5.28 3.00
C ARG A 38 -1.47 -3.86 2.53
N SER A 39 -0.96 -3.67 1.31
CA SER A 39 -0.69 -2.33 0.77
C SER A 39 -1.92 -1.75 0.06
N ILE A 40 -2.62 -0.85 0.75
CA ILE A 40 -3.67 -0.04 0.14
C ILE A 40 -3.12 0.81 -1.02
N PRO A 41 -1.98 1.51 -0.89
CA PRO A 41 -1.41 2.28 -2.01
C PRO A 41 -1.16 1.42 -3.26
N VAL A 42 -0.57 0.23 -3.11
CA VAL A 42 -0.32 -0.68 -4.24
C VAL A 42 -1.62 -1.15 -4.87
N ALA A 43 -2.61 -1.54 -4.06
CA ALA A 43 -3.91 -1.97 -4.56
C ALA A 43 -4.64 -0.85 -5.33
N LEU A 44 -4.61 0.38 -4.82
CA LEU A 44 -5.15 1.55 -5.52
C LEU A 44 -4.40 1.80 -6.83
N CYS A 45 -3.07 1.78 -6.83
CA CYS A 45 -2.30 1.96 -8.05
C CYS A 45 -2.68 0.93 -9.12
N ARG A 46 -2.78 -0.35 -8.74
CA ARG A 46 -3.20 -1.44 -9.65
C ARG A 46 -4.58 -1.18 -10.22
N LEU A 47 -5.56 -0.94 -9.35
CA LEU A 47 -6.94 -0.65 -9.77
C LEU A 47 -6.98 0.56 -10.71
N GLY A 48 -6.23 1.62 -10.39
CA GLY A 48 -6.11 2.81 -11.25
C GLY A 48 -5.54 2.49 -12.64
N THR A 49 -4.55 1.60 -12.72
CA THR A 49 -3.98 1.16 -14.02
C THR A 49 -4.94 0.33 -14.87
N GLU A 50 -5.96 -0.27 -14.25
CA GLU A 50 -6.97 -1.09 -14.91
C GLU A 50 -8.16 -0.28 -15.44
N LEU A 51 -8.33 0.99 -15.03
CA LEU A 51 -9.43 1.89 -15.42
C LEU A 51 -9.36 2.38 -16.90
N ARG A 52 -8.98 1.51 -17.83
CA ARG A 52 -8.89 1.84 -19.26
C ARG A 52 -10.20 2.39 -19.79
N LEU A 53 -10.16 3.59 -20.36
CA LEU A 53 -11.28 4.15 -21.12
C LEU A 53 -11.39 3.40 -22.47
N GLU A 54 -12.59 2.95 -22.82
CA GLU A 54 -12.94 2.24 -24.08
C GLU A 54 -12.54 2.98 -25.37
N SER A 55 -12.10 4.24 -25.27
CA SER A 55 -11.80 5.11 -26.40
C SER A 55 -10.50 4.74 -27.14
N ASP A 56 -9.61 3.96 -26.53
CA ASP A 56 -8.33 3.56 -27.13
C ASP A 56 -8.40 2.09 -27.56
N ARG A 57 -8.93 1.84 -28.78
CA ARG A 57 -8.99 0.50 -29.36
C ARG A 57 -7.57 -0.09 -29.36
N PRO A 58 -7.34 -1.26 -28.73
CA PRO A 58 -6.00 -1.82 -28.62
C PRO A 58 -5.45 -2.15 -30.01
N HIS A 59 -4.28 -1.61 -30.32
CA HIS A 59 -3.40 -2.32 -31.25
C HIS A 59 -2.97 -3.62 -30.58
N PRO A 60 -3.14 -4.80 -31.21
CA PRO A 60 -2.98 -6.12 -30.60
C PRO A 60 -1.54 -6.50 -30.22
N LYS A 61 -0.64 -5.52 -30.01
CA LYS A 61 0.78 -5.73 -29.67
C LYS A 61 1.31 -4.83 -28.55
N SER A 62 0.52 -3.93 -27.96
CA SER A 62 0.99 -3.13 -26.81
C SER A 62 0.45 -3.66 -25.49
N HIS A 63 1.04 -4.75 -24.99
CA HIS A 63 0.98 -5.04 -23.56
C HIS A 63 1.81 -3.96 -22.85
N ARG A 64 1.21 -2.78 -22.60
CA ARG A 64 1.84 -1.75 -21.76
C ARG A 64 1.91 -2.32 -20.34
N SER A 65 3.08 -2.82 -19.97
CA SER A 65 3.33 -3.27 -18.60
C SER A 65 3.22 -2.08 -17.66
N THR A 66 2.30 -2.15 -16.70
CA THR A 66 2.17 -1.17 -15.61
C THR A 66 2.92 -1.60 -14.35
N ALA A 67 3.60 -2.75 -14.41
CA ALA A 67 4.44 -3.26 -13.32
C ALA A 67 5.45 -2.23 -12.78
N PRO A 68 6.15 -1.44 -13.63
CA PRO A 68 7.10 -0.45 -13.12
C PRO A 68 6.43 0.67 -12.30
N VAL A 69 5.18 1.05 -12.60
CA VAL A 69 4.43 2.04 -11.81
C VAL A 69 4.08 1.46 -10.43
N VAL A 70 3.68 0.20 -10.39
CA VAL A 70 3.38 -0.50 -9.12
C VAL A 70 4.65 -0.66 -8.28
N ASP A 71 5.78 -1.01 -8.89
CA ASP A 71 7.07 -1.13 -8.22
C ASP A 71 7.56 0.21 -7.66
N ALA A 72 7.24 1.32 -8.34
CA ALA A 72 7.51 2.65 -7.83
C ALA A 72 6.73 2.93 -6.53
N ILE A 73 5.44 2.56 -6.48
CA ILE A 73 4.62 2.72 -5.26
C ILE A 73 5.11 1.85 -4.12
N ARG A 74 5.47 0.59 -4.37
CA ARG A 74 6.06 -0.28 -3.34
C ARG A 74 7.32 0.34 -2.73
N SER A 75 8.16 0.92 -3.59
CA SER A 75 9.40 1.57 -3.16
C SER A 75 9.12 2.83 -2.35
N LEU A 76 8.16 3.67 -2.78
CA LEU A 76 7.72 4.85 -2.01
C LEU A 76 7.10 4.47 -0.67
N GLU A 77 6.32 3.40 -0.61
CA GLU A 77 5.73 2.91 0.63
C GLU A 77 6.80 2.44 1.62
N GLY A 78 7.78 1.67 1.16
CA GLY A 78 8.93 1.30 1.99
C GLY A 78 9.69 2.52 2.50
N TYR A 79 9.88 3.55 1.66
CA TYR A 79 10.46 4.83 2.09
C TYR A 79 9.65 5.47 3.24
N VAL A 80 8.32 5.55 3.10
CA VAL A 80 7.43 6.11 4.14
C VAL A 80 7.50 5.29 5.43
N VAL A 81 7.50 3.97 5.33
CA VAL A 81 7.59 3.06 6.49
C VAL A 81 8.88 3.32 7.27
N VAL A 82 10.04 3.32 6.60
CA VAL A 82 11.33 3.54 7.28
C VAL A 82 11.40 4.93 7.90
N ARG A 83 10.93 5.98 7.20
CA ARG A 83 10.94 7.36 7.72
C ARG A 83 10.01 7.53 8.91
N ARG A 84 8.84 6.89 8.91
CA ARG A 84 7.95 6.84 10.08
C ARG A 84 8.63 6.14 11.25
N GLU A 85 9.20 4.96 11.04
CA GLU A 85 9.83 4.18 12.12
C GLU A 85 11.03 4.89 12.74
N LEU A 86 11.81 5.62 11.93
CA LEU A 86 12.89 6.49 12.40
C LEU A 86 12.41 7.62 13.34
N LEU A 87 11.16 8.05 13.22
CA LEU A 87 10.59 9.15 14.01
C LEU A 87 9.73 8.66 15.18
N GLU A 88 8.97 7.59 14.99
CA GLU A 88 7.90 7.18 15.91
C GLU A 88 8.26 5.93 16.75
N THR A 89 9.39 5.27 16.50
CA THR A 89 9.73 4.00 17.16
C THR A 89 11.20 3.90 17.60
N GLU A 90 11.46 3.00 18.53
CA GLU A 90 12.80 2.67 19.05
C GLU A 90 13.58 1.67 18.14
N ARG A 91 13.04 1.33 16.95
CA ARG A 91 13.61 0.28 16.09
C ARG A 91 15.06 0.58 15.65
N TYR A 92 15.41 1.86 15.53
CA TYR A 92 16.70 2.34 15.02
C TYR A 92 17.46 3.22 16.03
N ASP A 93 17.42 2.89 17.32
CA ASP A 93 18.02 3.71 18.39
C ASP A 93 19.53 3.83 18.35
N ARG A 94 20.22 2.81 17.84
CA ARG A 94 21.68 2.84 17.69
C ARG A 94 22.07 3.67 16.48
N GLU A 95 23.06 4.56 16.64
CA GLU A 95 23.54 5.47 15.58
C GLU A 95 23.82 4.76 14.24
N ALA A 96 24.60 3.68 14.27
CA ALA A 96 24.91 2.91 13.06
C ALA A 96 23.66 2.30 12.37
N MET A 97 22.63 1.93 13.14
CA MET A 97 21.37 1.42 12.60
C MET A 97 20.54 2.55 11.99
N ARG A 98 20.56 3.72 12.61
CA ARG A 98 19.90 4.93 12.12
C ARG A 98 20.45 5.34 10.76
N ASP A 99 21.78 5.41 10.62
CA ASP A 99 22.43 5.76 9.35
C ASP A 99 22.10 4.75 8.25
N THR A 100 22.11 3.46 8.60
CA THR A 100 21.73 2.38 7.67
C THR A 100 20.27 2.52 7.22
N ALA A 101 19.36 2.87 8.14
CA ALA A 101 17.95 3.09 7.83
C ALA A 101 17.74 4.33 6.95
N VAL A 102 18.47 5.42 7.19
CA VAL A 102 18.45 6.61 6.32
C VAL A 102 18.87 6.22 4.89
N LEU A 103 20.00 5.53 4.73
CA LEU A 103 20.47 5.06 3.42
C LEU A 103 19.47 4.11 2.73
N ALA A 104 18.84 3.21 3.49
CA ALA A 104 17.81 2.31 2.95
C ALA A 104 16.59 3.09 2.45
N SER A 105 16.14 4.09 3.20
CA SER A 105 15.03 4.94 2.79
C SER A 105 15.36 5.77 1.54
N ASP A 106 16.56 6.33 1.45
CA ASP A 106 17.00 7.13 0.30
C ASP A 106 17.12 6.27 -0.96
N PHE A 107 17.63 5.04 -0.81
CA PHE A 107 17.65 4.07 -1.88
C PHE A 107 16.23 3.76 -2.37
N LEU A 108 15.28 3.50 -1.47
CA LEU A 108 13.89 3.19 -1.83
C LEU A 108 13.22 4.38 -2.55
N HIS A 109 13.45 5.61 -2.09
CA HIS A 109 12.97 6.81 -2.75
C HIS A 109 13.56 6.93 -4.16
N ALA A 110 14.87 6.76 -4.33
CA ALA A 110 15.52 6.77 -5.64
C ALA A 110 15.02 5.64 -6.57
N LYS A 111 14.84 4.44 -6.02
CA LYS A 111 14.34 3.27 -6.75
C LYS A 111 12.95 3.51 -7.32
N ALA A 112 12.10 4.26 -6.62
CA ALA A 112 10.78 4.62 -7.14
C ALA A 112 10.87 5.41 -8.46
N TYR A 113 11.78 6.39 -8.53
CA TYR A 113 11.98 7.18 -9.75
C TYR A 113 12.65 6.41 -10.88
N GLU A 114 13.52 5.46 -10.55
CA GLU A 114 14.08 4.51 -11.52
C GLU A 114 12.96 3.66 -12.13
N SER A 115 12.08 3.08 -11.31
CA SER A 115 10.93 2.30 -11.77
C SER A 115 9.94 3.12 -12.59
N ILE A 116 9.70 4.39 -12.26
CA ILE A 116 8.92 5.29 -13.12
C ILE A 116 9.58 5.40 -14.50
N ALA A 117 10.89 5.62 -14.56
CA ALA A 117 11.65 5.77 -15.81
C ALA A 117 11.52 4.56 -16.75
N GLU A 118 11.41 3.36 -16.18
CA GLU A 118 11.28 2.09 -16.90
C GLU A 118 9.87 1.85 -17.46
N THR A 119 8.90 2.71 -17.13
CA THR A 119 7.52 2.54 -17.60
C THR A 119 7.41 2.79 -19.11
N PRO A 120 6.85 1.86 -19.91
CA PRO A 120 6.74 1.99 -21.36
C PRO A 120 5.59 2.94 -21.78
N LEU A 121 5.74 4.22 -21.45
CA LEU A 121 4.80 5.29 -21.74
C LEU A 121 5.43 6.36 -22.65
N THR A 122 4.58 7.22 -23.21
CA THR A 122 5.06 8.40 -23.95
C THR A 122 5.81 9.33 -23.00
N ARG A 123 6.80 10.06 -23.53
CA ARG A 123 7.59 11.03 -22.74
C ARG A 123 6.72 12.05 -21.98
N ARG A 124 5.60 12.48 -22.59
CA ARG A 124 4.64 13.39 -21.96
C ARG A 124 4.01 12.77 -20.70
N ARG A 125 3.50 11.53 -20.80
CA ARG A 125 2.92 10.83 -19.64
C ARG A 125 3.97 10.50 -18.60
N LEU A 126 5.18 10.12 -19.02
CA LEU A 126 6.29 9.86 -18.10
C LEU A 126 6.65 11.11 -17.28
N LEU A 127 6.73 12.28 -17.92
CA LEU A 127 6.93 13.56 -17.22
C LEU A 127 5.81 13.88 -16.23
N GLU A 128 4.57 13.52 -16.55
CA GLU A 128 3.44 13.69 -15.65
C GLU A 128 3.55 12.78 -14.42
N LEU A 129 3.92 11.51 -14.61
CA LEU A 129 4.20 10.59 -13.50
C LEU A 129 5.34 11.13 -12.60
N TYR A 130 6.41 11.66 -13.18
CA TYR A 130 7.50 12.28 -12.42
C TYR A 130 7.03 13.45 -11.57
N ARG A 131 6.16 14.32 -12.11
CA ARG A 131 5.59 15.45 -11.37
C ARG A 131 4.76 14.97 -10.20
N ILE A 132 3.83 14.04 -10.45
CA ILE A 132 2.97 13.46 -9.40
C ILE A 132 3.81 12.83 -8.28
N ALA A 133 4.83 12.02 -8.65
CA ALA A 133 5.71 11.39 -7.67
C ALA A 133 6.52 12.42 -6.85
N THR A 134 7.01 13.48 -7.51
CA THR A 134 7.79 14.55 -6.85
C THR A 134 6.92 15.37 -5.90
N ASP A 135 5.72 15.75 -6.34
CA ASP A 135 4.78 16.51 -5.55
C ASP A 135 4.32 15.69 -4.32
N GLY A 136 3.98 14.42 -4.53
CA GLY A 136 3.60 13.49 -3.47
C GLY A 136 4.72 13.24 -2.46
N SER A 137 5.96 12.98 -2.90
CA SER A 137 7.08 12.73 -1.98
C SER A 137 7.52 14.00 -1.24
N THR A 138 7.38 15.17 -1.87
CA THR A 138 7.58 16.48 -1.22
C THR A 138 6.53 16.70 -0.14
N ALA A 139 5.25 16.48 -0.43
CA ALA A 139 4.18 16.59 0.55
C ALA A 139 4.41 15.67 1.76
N ILE A 140 4.75 14.40 1.52
CA ILE A 140 5.11 13.43 2.57
C ILE A 140 6.30 13.94 3.40
N SER A 141 7.35 14.42 2.76
CA SER A 141 8.54 14.95 3.46
C SER A 141 8.20 16.16 4.34
N THR A 142 7.34 17.06 3.85
CA THR A 142 6.89 18.22 4.64
C THR A 142 6.02 17.81 5.82
N GLN A 143 5.19 16.77 5.69
CA GLN A 143 4.42 16.22 6.81
C GLN A 143 5.32 15.60 7.88
N PHE A 144 6.37 14.87 7.50
CA PHE A 144 7.36 14.36 8.45
C PHE A 144 8.09 15.49 9.18
N LEU A 145 8.52 16.53 8.46
CA LEU A 145 9.16 17.70 9.07
C LEU A 145 8.22 18.43 10.05
N ALA A 146 6.96 18.61 9.65
CA ALA A 146 5.99 19.32 10.47
C ALA A 146 5.65 18.56 11.76
N ARG A 147 5.63 17.22 11.73
CA ARG A 147 5.50 16.38 12.94
C ARG A 147 6.63 16.63 13.94
N VAL A 148 7.89 16.64 13.48
CA VAL A 148 9.06 16.93 14.34
C VAL A 148 8.96 18.33 14.95
N ALA A 149 8.52 19.32 14.17
CA ALA A 149 8.34 20.68 14.67
C ALA A 149 7.20 20.79 15.71
N ASN A 150 6.09 20.07 15.51
CA ASN A 150 4.92 20.14 16.38
C ASN A 150 5.07 19.38 17.69
N GLU A 151 5.87 18.31 17.73
CA GLU A 151 6.30 17.69 18.99
C GLU A 151 6.98 18.71 19.92
N SER A 152 7.67 19.70 19.34
CA SER A 152 8.37 20.75 20.08
C SER A 152 7.44 21.90 20.52
N ALA A 153 6.24 22.02 19.95
CA ALA A 153 5.40 23.22 20.05
C ALA A 153 4.00 23.01 20.69
N GLY A 154 3.63 21.79 21.11
CA GLY A 154 2.40 21.56 21.87
C GLY A 154 1.09 21.48 21.05
N GLY A 155 1.18 21.26 19.74
CA GLY A 155 0.11 20.63 18.94
C GLY A 155 -0.81 21.56 18.13
N VAL A 156 -0.77 21.40 16.80
CA VAL A 156 -1.86 21.71 15.87
C VAL A 156 -2.19 20.42 15.11
N GLU A 157 -3.47 20.08 14.98
CA GLU A 157 -3.92 18.97 14.11
C GLU A 157 -3.50 19.22 12.65
N HIS A 158 -2.84 18.25 12.05
CA HIS A 158 -2.43 18.32 10.64
C HIS A 158 -3.49 17.73 9.70
N ASP A 159 -3.51 18.31 8.50
CA ASP A 159 -4.29 17.82 7.37
C ASP A 159 -3.64 16.53 6.82
N GLY A 160 -4.09 15.39 7.35
CA GLY A 160 -3.77 14.04 6.87
C GLY A 160 -2.44 13.43 7.36
N THR A 161 -2.28 12.14 7.08
CA THR A 161 -1.09 11.35 7.42
C THR A 161 -0.23 11.04 6.18
N PRO A 162 1.09 10.75 6.32
CA PRO A 162 1.94 10.36 5.19
C PRO A 162 1.40 9.21 4.36
N PHE A 163 0.69 8.26 4.98
CA PHE A 163 0.07 7.13 4.30
C PHE A 163 -1.17 7.55 3.49
N GLU A 164 -1.93 8.54 3.95
CA GLU A 164 -3.04 9.11 3.20
C GLU A 164 -2.55 9.82 1.94
N THR A 165 -1.51 10.64 2.04
CA THR A 165 -0.88 11.30 0.88
C THR A 165 -0.21 10.29 -0.07
N LEU A 166 0.39 9.23 0.46
CA LEU A 166 0.91 8.14 -0.37
C LEU A 166 -0.21 7.43 -1.14
N SER A 167 -1.37 7.21 -0.52
CA SER A 167 -2.52 6.56 -1.17
C SER A 167 -3.13 7.44 -2.26
N GLU A 168 -3.21 8.74 -2.01
CA GLU A 168 -3.57 9.75 -3.01
C GLU A 168 -2.59 9.74 -4.19
N THR A 169 -1.29 9.76 -3.92
CA THR A 169 -0.22 9.72 -4.94
C THR A 169 -0.29 8.44 -5.77
N ALA A 170 -0.57 7.30 -5.12
CA ALA A 170 -0.69 6.01 -5.79
C ALA A 170 -1.91 5.93 -6.73
N ALA A 171 -3.04 6.46 -6.28
CA ALA A 171 -4.23 6.60 -7.11
C ALA A 171 -3.98 7.49 -8.34
N ALA A 172 -3.30 8.62 -8.15
CA ALA A 172 -2.92 9.53 -9.23
C ALA A 172 -1.97 8.87 -10.24
N LEU A 173 -0.92 8.19 -9.78
CA LEU A 173 0.05 7.52 -10.65
C LEU A 173 -0.61 6.41 -11.48
N GLY A 174 -1.47 5.59 -10.86
CA GLY A 174 -2.16 4.51 -11.57
C GLY A 174 -3.10 5.02 -12.66
N THR A 175 -3.91 6.03 -12.35
CA THR A 175 -4.88 6.63 -13.28
C THR A 175 -4.20 7.41 -14.41
N THR A 176 -3.13 8.15 -14.13
CA THR A 176 -2.31 8.82 -15.16
C THR A 176 -1.62 7.80 -16.08
N ALA A 177 -1.14 6.68 -15.54
CA ALA A 177 -0.56 5.61 -16.35
C ALA A 177 -1.59 4.99 -17.32
N ALA A 178 -2.82 4.76 -16.83
CA ALA A 178 -3.96 4.33 -17.66
C ALA A 178 -4.40 5.41 -18.68
N GLY A 179 -4.11 6.68 -18.41
CA GLY A 179 -4.49 7.81 -19.25
C GLY A 179 -5.97 8.17 -19.11
N THR A 180 -6.50 8.09 -17.88
CA THR A 180 -7.87 8.52 -17.56
C THR A 180 -8.02 10.04 -17.61
N SER A 181 -9.25 10.55 -17.46
CA SER A 181 -9.50 11.98 -17.33
C SER A 181 -9.04 12.53 -15.98
N ASP A 182 -8.86 13.85 -15.91
CA ASP A 182 -8.54 14.56 -14.67
C ASP A 182 -9.64 14.40 -13.60
N GLU A 183 -10.90 14.31 -14.02
CA GLU A 183 -12.03 14.08 -13.11
C GLU A 183 -11.96 12.70 -12.46
N THR A 184 -11.72 11.64 -13.26
CA THR A 184 -11.54 10.28 -12.74
C THR A 184 -10.34 10.22 -11.81
N ARG A 185 -9.22 10.83 -12.20
CA ARG A 185 -8.02 10.91 -11.37
C ARG A 185 -8.30 11.60 -10.03
N ALA A 186 -8.93 12.77 -10.03
CA ALA A 186 -9.26 13.51 -8.80
C ALA A 186 -10.24 12.76 -7.89
N ALA A 187 -11.22 12.05 -8.46
CA ALA A 187 -12.12 11.19 -7.69
C ALA A 187 -11.35 10.03 -7.02
N PHE A 188 -10.42 9.42 -7.75
CA PHE A 188 -9.62 8.29 -7.27
C PHE A 188 -8.61 8.71 -6.20
N GLU A 189 -7.98 9.88 -6.36
CA GLU A 189 -7.14 10.55 -5.36
C GLU A 189 -7.89 10.74 -4.04
N ARG A 190 -9.11 11.30 -4.09
CA ARG A 190 -9.96 11.49 -2.91
C ARG A 190 -10.35 10.16 -2.27
N TYR A 191 -10.78 9.20 -3.08
CA TYR A 191 -11.15 7.87 -2.60
C TYR A 191 -9.98 7.18 -1.87
N GLY A 192 -8.78 7.20 -2.44
CA GLY A 192 -7.59 6.61 -1.84
C GLY A 192 -7.23 7.24 -0.49
N ARG A 193 -7.25 8.57 -0.42
CA ARG A 193 -7.04 9.32 0.83
C ARG A 193 -8.07 8.96 1.90
N GLU A 194 -9.35 9.01 1.56
CA GLU A 194 -10.45 8.76 2.51
C GLU A 194 -10.47 7.31 2.99
N LEU A 195 -10.23 6.34 2.11
CA LEU A 195 -10.15 4.92 2.45
C LEU A 195 -9.01 4.68 3.46
N THR A 196 -7.82 5.21 3.18
CA THR A 196 -6.68 5.07 4.08
C THR A 196 -6.91 5.77 5.42
N ALA A 197 -7.50 6.97 5.41
CA ALA A 197 -7.88 7.66 6.65
C ALA A 197 -8.88 6.83 7.47
N ALA A 198 -9.88 6.23 6.82
CA ALA A 198 -10.86 5.38 7.49
C ALA A 198 -10.22 4.14 8.11
N CYS A 199 -9.27 3.47 7.42
CA CYS A 199 -8.55 2.32 7.98
C CYS A 199 -7.72 2.69 9.22
N HIS A 200 -7.10 3.88 9.25
CA HIS A 200 -6.29 4.32 10.39
C HIS A 200 -7.10 4.78 11.61
N ARG A 201 -8.35 5.24 11.43
CA ARG A 201 -9.24 5.63 12.54
C ARG A 201 -9.75 4.45 13.37
N HIS A 202 -9.51 3.20 12.96
CA HIS A 202 -9.97 1.99 13.64
C HIS A 202 -8.80 1.19 14.27
N PRO A 203 -8.31 1.60 15.47
CA PRO A 203 -7.07 1.09 16.06
C PRO A 203 -7.09 -0.40 16.44
N LEU A 204 -8.26 -0.98 16.72
CA LEU A 204 -8.38 -2.39 17.13
C LEU A 204 -8.27 -3.39 15.97
N SER A 205 -8.12 -2.91 14.73
CA SER A 205 -8.25 -3.76 13.53
C SER A 205 -7.46 -3.24 12.31
N ILE A 206 -6.48 -2.33 12.45
CA ILE A 206 -5.80 -1.69 11.30
C ILE A 206 -5.36 -2.72 10.25
N GLU A 207 -4.64 -3.78 10.65
CA GLU A 207 -4.19 -4.82 9.71
C GLU A 207 -5.34 -5.57 9.03
N ARG A 208 -6.41 -5.88 9.78
CA ARG A 208 -7.57 -6.59 9.24
C ARG A 208 -8.40 -5.69 8.34
N SER A 209 -8.54 -4.41 8.67
CA SER A 209 -9.23 -3.41 7.87
C SER A 209 -8.48 -3.13 6.57
N GLN A 210 -7.15 -3.05 6.61
CA GLN A 210 -6.30 -2.91 5.43
C GLN A 210 -6.40 -4.14 4.53
N ARG A 211 -6.31 -5.36 5.08
CA ARG A 211 -6.47 -6.59 4.30
C ARG A 211 -7.82 -6.66 3.60
N VAL A 212 -8.92 -6.38 4.32
CA VAL A 212 -10.27 -6.35 3.72
C VAL A 212 -10.36 -5.28 2.64
N ALA A 213 -9.80 -4.09 2.86
CA ALA A 213 -9.78 -3.04 1.83
C ALA A 213 -9.01 -3.49 0.58
N VAL A 214 -7.85 -4.12 0.74
CA VAL A 214 -7.06 -4.68 -0.37
C VAL A 214 -7.81 -5.79 -1.10
N GLU A 215 -8.47 -6.70 -0.38
CA GLU A 215 -9.31 -7.76 -0.97
C GLU A 215 -10.45 -7.18 -1.82
N ILE A 216 -11.11 -6.12 -1.32
CA ILE A 216 -12.16 -5.40 -2.06
C ILE A 216 -11.59 -4.77 -3.33
N LEU A 217 -10.47 -4.05 -3.21
CA LEU A 217 -9.81 -3.40 -4.34
C LEU A 217 -9.31 -4.40 -5.39
N ALA A 218 -8.91 -5.59 -4.96
CA ALA A 218 -8.49 -6.69 -5.83
C ALA A 218 -9.64 -7.52 -6.38
N GLY A 219 -10.91 -7.20 -6.06
CA GLY A 219 -12.08 -7.95 -6.52
C GLY A 219 -12.17 -9.38 -5.97
N SER A 220 -11.38 -9.71 -4.94
CA SER A 220 -11.30 -11.07 -4.40
C SER A 220 -12.41 -11.32 -3.40
N THR A 221 -13.46 -12.02 -3.83
CA THR A 221 -14.47 -12.53 -2.90
C THR A 221 -13.92 -13.75 -2.19
N SER A 222 -13.34 -13.59 -1.00
CA SER A 222 -13.05 -14.73 -0.12
C SER A 222 -14.38 -15.39 0.27
N THR A 223 -14.77 -16.41 -0.49
CA THR A 223 -15.63 -17.48 0.01
C THR A 223 -14.76 -18.26 0.98
N GLU A 224 -14.73 -17.85 2.24
CA GLU A 224 -14.34 -18.78 3.30
C GLU A 224 -15.23 -20.02 3.12
N PRO A 225 -14.64 -21.22 2.95
CA PRO A 225 -15.42 -22.44 2.94
C PRO A 225 -16.00 -22.55 4.34
N THR A 226 -17.30 -22.30 4.46
CA THR A 226 -18.06 -22.69 5.63
C THR A 226 -17.98 -24.21 5.69
N ASP A 227 -17.11 -24.67 6.57
CA ASP A 227 -16.88 -26.08 6.82
C ASP A 227 -18.20 -26.77 7.15
N GLY A 228 -18.45 -27.91 6.51
CA GLY A 228 -19.55 -28.82 6.86
C GLY A 228 -20.77 -28.81 5.93
N ARG A 229 -20.65 -29.42 4.74
CA ARG A 229 -21.62 -30.43 4.24
C ARG A 229 -21.16 -31.12 2.95
N GLU A 230 -20.58 -32.30 3.14
CA GLU A 230 -20.88 -33.56 2.45
C GLU A 230 -21.58 -33.48 1.08
N ARG A 231 -20.82 -33.73 0.00
CA ARG A 231 -21.26 -34.36 -1.27
C ARG A 231 -20.05 -35.14 -1.80
N VAL A 232 -19.97 -36.46 -1.61
CA VAL A 232 -20.60 -37.52 -2.41
C VAL A 232 -20.49 -37.23 -3.91
N THR A 233 -19.47 -37.88 -4.50
CA THR A 233 -19.35 -38.44 -5.86
C THR A 233 -20.43 -38.08 -6.88
N ASP A 234 -20.06 -37.65 -8.09
CA ASP A 234 -20.10 -38.57 -9.24
C ASP A 234 -19.35 -38.03 -10.47
N ASP A 235 -18.82 -39.01 -11.19
CA ASP A 235 -18.18 -38.97 -12.50
C ASP A 235 -19.16 -38.50 -13.59
N THR A 236 -18.70 -37.76 -14.61
CA THR A 236 -18.93 -38.07 -16.04
C THR A 236 -18.36 -37.00 -16.97
N ALA A 237 -17.56 -37.50 -17.92
CA ALA A 237 -16.99 -36.81 -19.06
C ALA A 237 -18.01 -36.16 -20.01
N ARG A 238 -17.59 -35.11 -20.73
CA ARG A 238 -17.81 -35.01 -22.20
C ARG A 238 -16.99 -33.92 -22.87
N LEU A 239 -16.28 -34.36 -23.91
CA LEU A 239 -15.70 -33.61 -25.02
C LEU A 239 -16.78 -32.94 -25.88
N THR A 240 -16.55 -31.68 -26.29
CA THR A 240 -16.83 -31.08 -27.61
C THR A 240 -15.93 -29.85 -27.69
N ASP A 241 -14.91 -29.77 -28.54
CA ASP A 241 -14.92 -29.69 -30.02
C ASP A 241 -15.35 -28.31 -30.57
N ASP A 242 -14.51 -27.87 -31.50
CA ASP A 242 -14.45 -26.71 -32.42
C ASP A 242 -15.50 -25.58 -32.38
N GLY A 243 -14.99 -24.35 -32.57
CA GLY A 243 -15.84 -23.21 -32.89
C GLY A 243 -15.16 -21.84 -32.93
N ASP A 244 -14.31 -21.62 -33.93
CA ASP A 244 -13.83 -20.32 -34.39
C ASP A 244 -14.98 -19.31 -34.62
N ARG A 245 -15.10 -18.26 -33.78
CA ARG A 245 -15.88 -17.04 -34.05
C ARG A 245 -15.29 -15.80 -33.34
N PRO A 246 -15.23 -14.62 -34.01
CA PRO A 246 -14.65 -13.40 -33.46
C PRO A 246 -15.71 -12.59 -32.71
N ASN A 247 -15.67 -12.56 -31.37
CA ASN A 247 -16.64 -11.84 -30.56
C ASN A 247 -16.01 -10.60 -29.88
N GLY A 248 -16.09 -9.46 -30.56
CA GLY A 248 -15.82 -8.13 -30.00
C GLY A 248 -16.91 -7.59 -29.06
N GLU A 249 -17.96 -8.38 -28.75
CA GLU A 249 -19.01 -8.04 -27.77
C GLU A 249 -18.81 -8.74 -26.42
N GLY A 250 -18.04 -9.83 -26.36
CA GLY A 250 -17.76 -10.55 -25.11
C GLY A 250 -16.89 -9.75 -24.13
N ASP A 251 -15.99 -8.91 -24.66
CA ASP A 251 -15.06 -8.11 -23.86
C ASP A 251 -15.76 -6.92 -23.17
N ARG A 252 -16.81 -6.37 -23.79
CA ARG A 252 -17.64 -5.28 -23.23
C ARG A 252 -18.56 -5.78 -22.12
N LEU A 253 -19.17 -6.94 -22.32
CA LEU A 253 -19.97 -7.59 -21.29
C LEU A 253 -19.10 -8.10 -20.14
N ALA A 254 -17.84 -8.49 -20.41
CA ALA A 254 -16.86 -8.89 -19.39
C ALA A 254 -16.33 -7.72 -18.55
N ALA A 255 -16.05 -6.56 -19.17
CA ALA A 255 -15.62 -5.36 -18.43
C ALA A 255 -16.76 -4.74 -17.60
N SER A 256 -17.99 -4.70 -18.17
CA SER A 256 -19.19 -4.26 -17.45
C SER A 256 -19.57 -5.22 -16.32
N SER A 257 -19.48 -6.54 -16.54
CA SER A 257 -19.75 -7.52 -15.50
C SER A 257 -18.67 -7.52 -14.42
N SER A 258 -17.41 -7.29 -14.78
CA SER A 258 -16.32 -7.10 -13.81
C SER A 258 -16.56 -5.86 -12.95
N LEU A 259 -16.96 -4.72 -13.52
CA LEU A 259 -17.26 -3.51 -12.77
C LEU A 259 -18.52 -3.67 -11.89
N GLU A 260 -19.56 -4.31 -12.40
CA GLU A 260 -20.76 -4.65 -11.63
C GLU A 260 -20.45 -5.63 -10.50
N GLN A 261 -19.55 -6.59 -10.73
CA GLN A 261 -19.08 -7.54 -9.72
C GLN A 261 -18.21 -6.86 -8.66
N HIS A 262 -17.36 -5.91 -9.04
CA HIS A 262 -16.62 -5.06 -8.11
C HIS A 262 -17.56 -4.18 -7.27
N LEU A 263 -18.57 -3.57 -7.89
CA LEU A 263 -19.57 -2.76 -7.17
C LEU A 263 -20.47 -3.60 -6.27
N ALA A 264 -20.87 -4.79 -6.71
CA ALA A 264 -21.62 -5.73 -5.89
C ALA A 264 -20.77 -6.19 -4.69
N SER A 265 -19.50 -6.57 -4.92
CA SER A 265 -18.54 -6.95 -3.88
C SER A 265 -18.27 -5.82 -2.89
N ALA A 266 -18.14 -4.58 -3.38
CA ALA A 266 -17.99 -3.40 -2.53
C ALA A 266 -19.22 -3.19 -1.63
N ARG A 267 -20.43 -3.42 -2.15
CA ARG A 267 -21.68 -3.35 -1.34
C ARG A 267 -21.71 -4.42 -0.25
N THR A 268 -21.45 -5.69 -0.58
CA THR A 268 -21.44 -6.78 0.41
C THR A 268 -20.38 -6.56 1.49
N SER A 269 -19.23 -5.99 1.12
CA SER A 269 -18.13 -5.74 2.03
C SER A 269 -18.36 -4.50 2.92
N LEU A 270 -19.03 -3.46 2.39
CA LEU A 270 -19.52 -2.34 3.19
C LEU A 270 -20.56 -2.81 4.22
N ASP A 271 -21.43 -3.76 3.87
CA ASP A 271 -22.38 -4.33 4.82
C ASP A 271 -21.68 -5.18 5.90
N ARG A 272 -20.60 -5.89 5.56
CA ARG A 272 -19.72 -6.55 6.55
C ARG A 272 -19.01 -5.55 7.48
N LEU A 273 -18.50 -4.44 6.95
CA LEU A 273 -17.90 -3.36 7.75
C LEU A 273 -18.94 -2.74 8.70
N ARG A 274 -20.17 -2.55 8.24
CA ARG A 274 -21.29 -2.08 9.08
C ARG A 274 -21.67 -3.08 10.17
N GLU A 275 -21.64 -4.38 9.89
CA GLU A 275 -21.96 -5.42 10.87
C GLU A 275 -20.85 -5.58 11.93
N LEU A 276 -19.58 -5.45 11.53
CA LEU A 276 -18.45 -5.40 12.45
C LEU A 276 -18.52 -4.14 13.35
N ASN A 277 -18.93 -3.00 12.79
CA ASN A 277 -19.14 -1.76 13.54
C ASN A 277 -20.31 -1.90 14.54
N ARG A 278 -21.39 -2.59 14.17
CA ARG A 278 -22.53 -2.88 15.05
C ARG A 278 -22.16 -3.85 16.18
N SER A 279 -21.24 -4.78 15.91
CA SER A 279 -20.74 -5.77 16.86
C SER A 279 -19.71 -5.22 17.85
N ALA A 280 -18.99 -4.15 17.50
CA ALA A 280 -17.96 -3.53 18.34
C ALA A 280 -18.48 -2.53 19.38
N SER A 281 -19.80 -2.31 19.47
CA SER A 281 -20.41 -1.27 20.32
C SER A 281 -20.62 -1.68 21.80
N VAL A 282 -19.94 -2.72 22.29
CA VAL A 282 -19.99 -3.11 23.71
C VAL A 282 -18.58 -3.44 24.22
N SER A 283 -17.80 -2.43 24.61
CA SER A 283 -17.10 -2.35 25.90
C SER A 283 -16.25 -1.08 25.97
N SER A 284 -16.44 -0.30 27.03
CA SER A 284 -15.71 0.93 27.35
C SER A 284 -14.82 0.71 28.57
N ALA A 285 -13.72 1.47 28.65
CA ALA A 285 -12.74 1.65 29.73
C ALA A 285 -11.52 0.70 29.68
N GLN A 286 -10.26 1.10 29.94
CA GLN A 286 -9.74 2.12 30.87
C GLN A 286 -8.37 2.69 30.40
N ASN A 287 -8.15 3.98 30.66
CA ASN A 287 -6.87 4.68 30.53
C ASN A 287 -6.09 4.63 31.86
N GLN A 288 -4.76 4.43 31.80
CA GLN A 288 -3.81 4.72 32.88
C GLN A 288 -2.76 5.71 32.37
N PRO A 289 -2.36 6.74 33.17
CA PRO A 289 -1.68 7.92 32.65
C PRO A 289 -0.16 7.75 32.51
N ILE A 290 0.34 8.28 31.38
CA ILE A 290 1.73 8.25 30.87
C ILE A 290 2.73 9.06 31.74
N LEU A 291 2.24 9.87 32.67
CA LEU A 291 3.07 10.72 33.55
C LEU A 291 4.06 9.92 34.42
N SER A 292 3.70 8.70 34.83
CA SER A 292 4.59 7.80 35.58
C SER A 292 5.73 7.21 34.73
N ARG A 293 5.68 7.38 33.40
CA ARG A 293 6.74 7.02 32.45
C ARG A 293 7.68 8.20 32.19
N LEU A 294 7.16 9.43 32.21
CA LEU A 294 7.92 10.67 32.05
C LEU A 294 8.87 10.93 33.24
N GLU A 295 8.43 10.64 34.47
CA GLU A 295 9.24 10.80 35.69
C GLU A 295 10.43 9.82 35.75
N ARG A 296 10.36 8.72 34.98
CA ARG A 296 11.41 7.70 34.89
C ARG A 296 12.42 7.97 33.78
N ALA A 297 11.99 8.65 32.71
CA ALA A 297 12.80 8.98 31.54
C ALA A 297 13.65 10.26 31.73
N THR A 298 13.35 11.08 32.74
CA THR A 298 13.99 12.39 32.97
C THR A 298 15.02 12.41 34.10
N ARG A 299 15.28 11.28 34.76
CA ARG A 299 16.32 11.19 35.80
C ARG A 299 17.68 10.90 35.15
N ILE A 300 18.46 11.95 34.88
CA ILE A 300 19.84 11.84 34.37
C ILE A 300 20.84 11.89 35.55
N PRO A 301 21.83 10.98 35.65
CA PRO A 301 22.74 10.83 36.78
C PRO A 301 23.95 11.80 36.70
N PHE A 302 23.71 13.11 36.65
CA PHE A 302 24.78 14.11 36.73
C PHE A 302 24.65 15.08 37.92
N GLU A 303 23.78 14.79 38.89
CA GLU A 303 23.74 15.54 40.16
C GLU A 303 24.79 15.08 41.21
N ASN A 304 25.67 14.12 40.88
CA ASN A 304 26.71 13.63 41.81
C ASN A 304 28.16 13.81 41.30
N VAL A 305 28.45 14.75 40.40
CA VAL A 305 29.84 14.97 39.92
C VAL A 305 30.39 16.37 40.26
N LEU A 306 29.69 17.17 41.07
CA LEU A 306 30.21 18.44 41.59
C LEU A 306 30.02 18.56 43.11
N GLU A 307 30.42 17.53 43.86
CA GLU A 307 30.78 17.65 45.29
C GLU A 307 31.94 16.69 45.61
N ILE A 308 33.11 16.91 44.99
CA ILE A 308 34.40 16.49 45.56
C ILE A 308 35.39 17.62 45.27
N ASP A 309 35.46 18.57 46.20
CA ASP A 309 36.68 19.26 46.65
C ASP A 309 36.33 20.05 47.92
N ASP A 310 36.39 19.35 49.06
CA ASP A 310 37.13 19.72 50.28
C ASP A 310 37.10 18.57 51.30
#